data_AF-A0A848NFA1-F1
#
_entry.id   AF-A0A848NFA1-F1
#
_cell.length_a   1.000
_cell.length_b   1.000
_cell.length_c   1.000
_cell.angle_alpha   90.00
_cell.angle_beta   90.00
_cell.angle_gamma   90.00
#
_symmetry.space_group_name_H-M   'P 1'
#
loop_
_entity.id
_entity.type
_entity.pdbx_description
1 polymer ?
#
loop_
_entity_poly.entity_id
_entity_poly.type
_entity_poly.pdbx_seq_one_letter_code
_entity_poly.pdbx_strand_id
1 'polypeptide(L)'
;MAEQPSPGNEVAVLGGGCFWCVEAVFTDLRGVKSVLPGYSGGHVDNPSYEQVCGKDTGHIEVARVEFDPAELSYSDLLRVFFATHDPTTPGRQGNDIGPQYESAIFWQNDTQREQAEAVIAEVEAQKVYDAPIVTKLLAPARFWQAEDYHRDYFALHPEQGYCQFVIAPKVAKFRKQFQDRLKK
;
A
#
# COMPACT_ATOMS: atom_id res chain seq x y z
N MET A 1 -3.48 -6.12 19.28
CA MET A 1 -2.04 -5.83 19.14
C MET A 1 -1.66 -6.24 17.74
N ALA A 2 -0.95 -5.41 16.97
CA ALA A 2 -0.53 -5.80 15.63
C ALA A 2 0.36 -7.05 15.74
N GLU A 3 0.05 -8.09 14.95
CA GLU A 3 0.77 -9.36 14.94
C GLU A 3 2.25 -9.10 14.60
N GLN A 4 3.18 -9.56 15.43
CA GLN A 4 4.62 -9.45 15.15
C GLN A 4 4.95 -10.21 13.86
N PRO A 5 5.87 -9.72 13.01
CA PRO A 5 6.26 -10.48 11.82
C PRO A 5 6.89 -11.82 12.23
N SER A 6 6.76 -12.80 11.34
CA SER A 6 7.42 -14.09 11.53
C SER A 6 8.95 -13.92 11.58
N PRO A 7 9.69 -14.76 12.32
CA PRO A 7 11.15 -14.65 12.41
C PRO A 7 11.82 -14.65 11.02
N GLY A 8 12.63 -13.63 10.74
CA GLY A 8 13.33 -13.47 9.47
C GLY A 8 12.56 -12.67 8.40
N ASN A 9 11.29 -12.35 8.62
CA ASN A 9 10.51 -11.49 7.74
C ASN A 9 10.60 -10.02 8.15
N GLU A 10 10.35 -9.14 7.18
CA GLU A 10 10.21 -7.70 7.36
C GLU A 10 8.78 -7.24 7.10
N VAL A 11 8.49 -6.01 7.55
CA VAL A 11 7.17 -5.38 7.40
C VAL A 11 7.32 -4.05 6.67
N ALA A 12 6.42 -3.81 5.71
CA ALA A 12 6.20 -2.51 5.08
C ALA A 12 4.78 -2.04 5.40
N VAL A 13 4.60 -0.73 5.63
CA VAL A 13 3.27 -0.12 5.80
C VAL A 13 3.10 0.99 4.76
N LEU A 14 2.18 0.76 3.82
CA LEU A 14 2.07 1.54 2.59
C LEU A 14 0.64 2.05 2.38
N GLY A 15 0.45 3.34 2.17
CA GLY A 15 -0.81 3.95 1.74
C GLY A 15 -0.72 4.36 0.27
N GLY A 16 -1.65 3.91 -0.56
CA GLY A 16 -1.59 4.12 -2.02
C GLY A 16 -2.94 4.48 -2.63
N GLY A 17 -3.86 5.01 -1.83
CA GLY A 17 -5.28 5.08 -2.14
C GLY A 17 -6.07 3.96 -1.46
N CYS A 18 -7.16 3.51 -2.07
CA CYS A 18 -7.98 2.42 -1.52
C CYS A 18 -7.13 1.19 -1.20
N PHE A 19 -7.14 0.76 0.05
CA PHE A 19 -6.32 -0.36 0.52
C PHE A 19 -6.61 -1.70 -0.18
N TRP A 20 -7.80 -1.90 -0.78
CA TRP A 20 -8.16 -3.11 -1.51
C TRP A 20 -7.38 -3.23 -2.82
N CYS A 21 -7.06 -2.09 -3.46
CA CYS A 21 -6.19 -2.07 -4.63
C CYS A 21 -4.78 -2.54 -4.27
N VAL A 22 -4.28 -2.04 -3.12
CA VAL A 22 -2.92 -2.30 -2.65
C VAL A 22 -2.80 -3.76 -2.18
N GLU A 23 -3.77 -4.25 -1.42
CA GLU A 23 -3.85 -5.65 -0.98
C GLU A 23 -3.83 -6.62 -2.17
N ALA A 24 -4.74 -6.44 -3.13
CA ALA A 24 -4.86 -7.34 -4.28
C ALA A 24 -3.58 -7.46 -5.12
N VAL A 25 -2.80 -6.38 -5.21
CA VAL A 25 -1.52 -6.36 -5.93
C VAL A 25 -0.44 -7.12 -5.17
N PHE A 26 -0.30 -6.89 -3.86
CA PHE A 26 0.78 -7.47 -3.07
C PHE A 26 0.55 -8.93 -2.70
N THR A 27 -0.72 -9.37 -2.57
CA THR A 27 -1.04 -10.76 -2.22
C THR A 27 -0.46 -11.77 -3.20
N ASP A 28 -0.40 -11.43 -4.49
CA ASP A 28 0.12 -12.31 -5.55
C ASP A 28 1.65 -12.20 -5.75
N LEU A 29 2.33 -11.28 -5.07
CA LEU A 29 3.75 -11.03 -5.27
C LEU A 29 4.61 -12.08 -4.56
N ARG A 30 5.56 -12.69 -5.27
CA ARG A 30 6.50 -13.64 -4.69
C ARG A 30 7.34 -12.98 -3.60
N GLY A 31 7.54 -13.69 -2.48
CA GLY A 31 8.20 -13.19 -1.29
C GLY A 31 7.25 -12.52 -0.29
N VAL A 32 6.06 -12.06 -0.70
CA VAL A 32 5.03 -11.56 0.23
C VAL A 32 4.37 -12.73 0.95
N LYS A 33 4.36 -12.69 2.28
CA LYS A 33 3.78 -13.73 3.14
C LYS A 33 2.38 -13.38 3.62
N SER A 34 2.13 -12.11 3.96
CA SER A 34 0.81 -11.64 4.36
C SER A 34 0.61 -10.17 3.97
N VAL A 35 -0.65 -9.79 3.70
CA VAL A 35 -1.06 -8.40 3.51
C VAL A 35 -2.30 -8.17 4.36
N LEU A 36 -2.30 -7.10 5.16
CA LEU A 36 -3.43 -6.75 6.02
C LEU A 36 -3.86 -5.30 5.76
N PRO A 37 -5.14 -5.05 5.44
CA PRO A 37 -5.66 -3.69 5.35
C PRO A 37 -5.78 -3.06 6.74
N GLY A 38 -5.60 -1.74 6.82
CA GLY A 38 -5.72 -1.00 8.05
C GLY A 38 -5.57 0.50 7.90
N TYR A 39 -5.41 1.16 9.04
CA TYR A 39 -5.36 2.61 9.20
C TYR A 39 -4.11 3.01 9.98
N SER A 40 -3.44 4.09 9.57
CA SER A 40 -2.23 4.57 10.25
C SER A 40 -2.07 6.10 10.12
N GLY A 41 -1.29 6.69 11.03
CA GLY A 41 -0.89 8.10 10.99
C GLY A 41 -1.87 9.11 11.59
N GLY A 42 -3.11 8.70 11.90
CA GLY A 42 -4.12 9.54 12.53
C GLY A 42 -4.00 9.62 14.05
N HIS A 43 -4.84 10.47 14.65
CA HIS A 43 -4.82 10.78 16.08
C HIS A 43 -5.90 10.05 16.89
N VAL A 44 -6.85 9.38 16.23
CA VAL A 44 -7.90 8.60 16.88
C VAL A 44 -7.40 7.19 17.14
N ASP A 45 -7.48 6.73 18.40
CA ASP A 45 -7.17 5.35 18.74
C ASP A 45 -8.32 4.42 18.34
N ASN A 46 -7.98 3.23 17.83
CA ASN A 46 -8.91 2.18 17.40
C ASN A 46 -10.04 2.71 16.48
N PRO A 47 -9.69 3.37 15.35
CA PRO A 47 -10.67 3.96 14.45
C PRO A 47 -11.52 2.89 13.75
N SER A 48 -12.80 3.16 13.54
CA SER A 48 -13.65 2.38 12.62
C SER A 48 -13.58 2.93 11.20
N TYR A 49 -13.95 2.10 10.21
CA TYR A 49 -14.05 2.52 8.82
C TYR A 49 -14.92 3.77 8.63
N GLU A 50 -16.05 3.87 9.32
CA GLU A 50 -16.96 5.02 9.24
C GLU A 50 -16.30 6.30 9.77
N GLN A 51 -15.50 6.21 10.83
CA GLN A 51 -14.77 7.35 11.38
C GLN A 51 -13.70 7.82 10.39
N VAL A 52 -12.96 6.90 9.77
CA VAL A 52 -11.96 7.21 8.74
C VAL A 52 -12.62 7.81 7.49
N CYS A 53 -13.74 7.25 7.03
CA CYS A 53 -14.55 7.80 5.95
C CYS A 53 -15.06 9.21 6.24
N GLY A 54 -15.26 9.55 7.52
CA GLY A 54 -15.61 10.89 8.00
C GLY A 54 -14.50 11.94 7.81
N LYS A 55 -13.27 11.54 7.47
CA LYS A 55 -12.10 12.39 7.14
C LYS A 55 -11.54 13.24 8.28
N ASP A 56 -12.03 13.07 9.50
CA ASP A 56 -11.61 13.86 10.66
C ASP A 56 -10.58 13.15 11.55
N THR A 57 -10.30 11.86 11.31
CA THR A 57 -9.39 11.08 12.18
C THR A 57 -7.91 11.31 11.87
N GLY A 58 -7.61 11.87 10.69
CA GLY A 58 -6.26 12.00 10.15
C GLY A 58 -5.59 10.69 9.72
N HIS A 59 -6.31 9.57 9.77
CA HIS A 59 -5.76 8.28 9.34
C HIS A 59 -5.70 8.16 7.82
N ILE A 60 -4.67 7.46 7.35
CA ILE A 60 -4.48 7.04 5.97
C ILE A 60 -4.84 5.55 5.88
N GLU A 61 -5.56 5.16 4.83
CA GLU A 61 -5.75 3.76 4.46
C GLU A 61 -4.41 3.18 4.02
N VAL A 62 -3.98 2.12 4.70
CA VAL A 62 -2.69 1.49 4.47
C VAL A 62 -2.84 -0.03 4.36
N ALA A 63 -1.91 -0.64 3.63
CA ALA A 63 -1.66 -2.07 3.66
C ALA A 63 -0.38 -2.34 4.47
N ARG A 64 -0.48 -3.22 5.46
CA ARG A 64 0.67 -3.80 6.15
C ARG A 64 1.08 -5.07 5.42
N VAL A 65 2.24 -5.02 4.76
CA VAL A 65 2.79 -6.11 3.96
C VAL A 65 3.92 -6.77 4.73
N GLU A 66 3.79 -8.05 5.06
CA GLU A 66 4.87 -8.89 5.57
C GLU A 66 5.53 -9.62 4.40
N PHE A 67 6.85 -9.54 4.31
CA PHE A 67 7.61 -10.14 3.21
C PHE A 67 8.92 -10.75 3.69
N ASP A 68 9.43 -11.70 2.91
CA ASP A 68 10.71 -12.34 3.12
C ASP A 68 11.80 -11.60 2.33
N PRO A 69 12.72 -10.89 3.02
CA PRO A 69 13.76 -10.08 2.38
C PRO A 69 14.75 -10.91 1.56
N ALA A 70 14.81 -12.24 1.74
CA ALA A 70 15.64 -13.12 0.91
C ALA A 70 15.02 -13.41 -0.46
N GLU A 71 13.70 -13.29 -0.60
CA GLU A 71 12.98 -13.46 -1.86
C GLU A 71 12.61 -12.13 -2.53
N LEU A 72 12.31 -11.09 -1.73
CA LEU A 72 11.85 -9.80 -2.19
C LEU A 72 12.47 -8.68 -1.36
N SER A 73 13.33 -7.84 -1.98
CA SER A 73 13.89 -6.68 -1.28
C SER A 73 12.84 -5.61 -1.05
N TYR A 74 13.00 -4.82 0.03
CA TYR A 74 12.13 -3.68 0.32
C TYR A 74 12.09 -2.67 -0.84
N SER A 75 13.24 -2.37 -1.45
CA SER A 75 13.30 -1.47 -2.62
C SER A 75 12.47 -1.99 -3.81
N ASP A 76 12.51 -3.30 -4.07
CA ASP A 76 11.69 -3.90 -5.14
C ASP A 76 10.20 -3.86 -4.83
N LEU A 77 9.84 -4.10 -3.56
CA LEU A 77 8.48 -3.94 -3.08
C LEU A 77 7.99 -2.49 -3.27
N LEU A 78 8.85 -1.49 -3.02
CA LEU A 78 8.53 -0.08 -3.30
C LEU A 78 8.43 0.23 -4.79
N ARG A 79 9.28 -0.35 -5.65
CA ARG A 79 9.14 -0.19 -7.12
C ARG A 79 7.78 -0.71 -7.60
N VAL A 80 7.33 -1.83 -7.06
CA VAL A 80 5.97 -2.35 -7.32
C VAL A 80 4.90 -1.40 -6.79
N PHE A 81 5.05 -0.88 -5.57
CA PHE A 81 4.16 0.13 -5.00
C PHE A 81 4.00 1.34 -5.94
N PHE A 82 5.09 1.96 -6.38
CA PHE A 82 5.03 3.09 -7.30
C PHE A 82 4.38 2.72 -8.63
N ALA A 83 4.65 1.54 -9.19
CA ALA A 83 4.07 1.13 -10.47
C ALA A 83 2.54 0.85 -10.43
N THR A 84 1.94 0.75 -9.23
CA THR A 84 0.56 0.23 -9.05
C THR A 84 -0.46 1.28 -8.66
N HIS A 85 -0.02 2.48 -8.33
CA HIS A 85 -0.88 3.63 -8.03
C HIS A 85 -0.30 4.90 -8.67
N ASP A 86 -1.05 6.00 -8.69
CA ASP A 86 -0.53 7.31 -9.06
C ASP A 86 0.07 7.99 -7.80
N PRO A 87 1.40 8.16 -7.73
CA PRO A 87 2.09 8.78 -6.60
C PRO A 87 2.21 10.31 -6.74
N THR A 88 1.58 10.92 -7.75
CA THR A 88 1.70 12.37 -8.05
C THR A 88 0.48 13.18 -7.63
N THR A 89 -0.57 12.53 -7.14
CA THR A 89 -1.84 13.15 -6.77
C THR A 89 -2.00 13.29 -5.26
N PRO A 90 -1.89 14.51 -4.69
CA PRO A 90 -2.04 14.71 -3.25
C PRO A 90 -3.46 14.38 -2.78
N GLY A 91 -3.57 13.63 -1.68
CA GLY A 91 -4.84 13.27 -1.04
C GLY A 91 -5.88 12.65 -2.00
N ARG A 92 -5.42 11.90 -3.01
CA ARG A 92 -6.28 11.36 -4.05
C ARG A 92 -5.66 10.14 -4.72
N GLN A 93 -6.50 9.18 -5.09
CA GLN A 93 -6.16 8.15 -6.06
C GLN A 93 -7.29 7.94 -7.05
N GLY A 94 -7.13 8.41 -8.29
CA GLY A 94 -8.21 8.39 -9.29
C GLY A 94 -9.45 9.16 -8.79
N ASN A 95 -10.56 8.45 -8.64
CA ASN A 95 -11.83 9.01 -8.16
C ASN A 95 -11.97 9.00 -6.62
N ASP A 96 -11.03 8.38 -5.90
CA ASP A 96 -11.04 8.34 -4.44
C ASP A 96 -10.36 9.59 -3.90
N ILE A 97 -11.16 10.53 -3.37
CA ILE A 97 -10.69 11.87 -2.97
C ILE A 97 -10.82 12.05 -1.45
N GLY A 98 -9.69 12.23 -0.78
CA GLY A 98 -9.65 12.48 0.65
C GLY A 98 -8.27 12.23 1.26
N PRO A 99 -7.99 12.81 2.43
CA PRO A 99 -6.72 12.64 3.13
C PRO A 99 -6.42 11.18 3.45
N GLN A 100 -7.45 10.34 3.58
CA GLN A 100 -7.29 8.90 3.81
C GLN A 100 -6.69 8.14 2.62
N TYR A 101 -6.73 8.71 1.40
CA TYR A 101 -6.25 8.07 0.17
C TYR A 101 -4.87 8.60 -0.27
N GLU A 102 -4.16 9.28 0.64
CA GLU A 102 -2.84 9.82 0.38
C GLU A 102 -1.83 8.70 0.03
N SER A 103 -0.92 8.99 -0.90
CA SER A 103 0.27 8.16 -1.09
C SER A 103 1.25 8.38 0.07
N ALA A 104 1.55 7.33 0.84
CA ALA A 104 2.40 7.40 2.01
C ALA A 104 3.18 6.10 2.24
N ILE A 105 4.39 6.23 2.78
CA ILE A 105 5.23 5.12 3.23
C ILE A 105 5.57 5.38 4.69
N PHE A 106 5.16 4.47 5.57
CA PHE A 106 5.53 4.49 6.98
C PHE A 106 6.72 3.56 7.17
N TRP A 107 7.93 4.13 7.21
CA TRP A 107 9.16 3.34 7.38
C TRP A 107 9.19 2.73 8.79
N GLN A 108 9.75 1.53 8.92
CA GLN A 108 9.85 0.81 10.20
C GLN A 108 11.20 1.00 10.90
N ASN A 109 12.23 1.37 10.14
CA ASN A 109 13.59 1.65 10.62
C ASN A 109 14.32 2.60 9.65
N ASP A 110 15.50 3.08 10.04
CA ASP A 110 16.29 4.00 9.21
C ASP A 110 16.71 3.40 7.86
N THR A 111 17.03 2.10 7.81
CA THR A 111 17.36 1.41 6.55
C THR A 111 16.20 1.48 5.55
N GLN A 112 14.96 1.26 6.01
CA GLN A 112 13.78 1.41 5.16
C GLN A 112 13.57 2.87 4.73
N ARG A 113 13.83 3.84 5.61
CA ARG A 113 13.75 5.26 5.24
C ARG A 113 14.71 5.59 4.09
N GLU A 114 15.98 5.20 4.22
CA GLU A 114 17.02 5.44 3.20
C GLU A 114 16.69 4.73 1.89
N GLN A 115 16.21 3.49 1.95
CA GLN A 115 15.77 2.75 0.76
C GLN A 115 14.56 3.40 0.09
N ALA A 116 13.61 3.94 0.87
CA ALA A 116 12.45 4.62 0.32
C ALA A 116 12.82 5.93 -0.37
N GLU A 117 13.70 6.73 0.25
CA GLU A 117 14.27 7.95 -0.35
C GLU A 117 14.99 7.63 -1.68
N ALA A 118 15.82 6.58 -1.68
CA ALA A 118 16.54 6.16 -2.89
C ALA A 118 15.60 5.72 -4.02
N VAL A 119 14.54 4.96 -3.71
CA VAL A 119 13.56 4.53 -4.71
C VAL A 119 12.73 5.70 -5.23
N ILE A 120 12.33 6.66 -4.38
CA ILE A 120 11.64 7.88 -4.83
C ILE A 120 12.53 8.63 -5.83
N ALA A 121 13.80 8.88 -5.47
CA ALA A 121 14.74 9.56 -6.36
C ALA A 121 14.97 8.80 -7.68
N GLU A 122 15.04 7.47 -7.63
CA GLU A 122 15.13 6.61 -8.81
C GLU A 122 13.91 6.81 -9.74
N VAL A 123 12.70 6.75 -9.19
CA VAL A 123 11.44 6.90 -9.96
C VAL A 123 11.33 8.30 -10.56
N GLU A 124 11.70 9.34 -9.82
CA GLU A 124 11.74 10.72 -10.32
C GLU A 124 12.75 10.88 -11.46
N ALA A 125 13.95 10.30 -11.33
CA ALA A 125 14.99 10.36 -12.35
C ALA A 125 14.59 9.65 -13.65
N GLN A 126 13.79 8.58 -13.57
CA GLN A 126 13.26 7.86 -14.72
C GLN A 126 12.19 8.66 -15.50
N LYS A 127 11.63 9.72 -14.90
CA LYS A 127 10.58 10.56 -15.51
C LYS A 127 9.40 9.75 -16.06
N VAL A 128 9.02 8.71 -15.32
CA VAL A 128 7.86 7.86 -15.65
C VAL A 128 6.55 8.64 -15.50
N TYR A 129 6.54 9.64 -14.61
CA TYR A 129 5.40 10.52 -14.37
C TYR A 129 5.69 11.94 -14.86
N ASP A 130 4.66 12.58 -15.40
CA ASP A 130 4.71 13.97 -15.89
C ASP A 130 4.73 15.01 -14.75
N ALA A 131 4.41 14.57 -13.53
CA ALA A 131 4.32 15.37 -12.31
C ALA A 131 5.28 14.83 -11.23
N PRO A 132 5.72 15.69 -10.28
CA PRO A 132 6.59 15.27 -9.20
C PRO A 132 5.93 14.25 -8.27
N ILE A 133 6.74 13.40 -7.64
CA ILE A 133 6.27 12.43 -6.67
C ILE A 133 5.88 13.16 -5.38
N VAL A 134 4.67 12.94 -4.88
CA VAL A 134 4.14 13.58 -3.66
C VAL A 134 3.97 12.58 -2.51
N THR A 135 4.44 11.34 -2.69
CA THR A 135 4.40 10.29 -1.67
C THR A 135 5.10 10.75 -0.39
N LYS A 136 4.37 10.68 0.73
CA LYS A 136 4.89 11.10 2.04
C LYS A 136 5.73 9.99 2.68
N LEU A 137 6.97 10.30 3.05
CA LEU A 137 7.76 9.44 3.95
C LEU A 137 7.45 9.84 5.40
N LEU A 138 6.72 8.98 6.10
CA LEU A 138 6.23 9.22 7.46
C LEU A 138 6.94 8.31 8.47
N ALA A 139 7.15 8.84 9.67
CA ALA A 139 7.71 8.07 10.79
C ALA A 139 6.84 6.85 11.13
N PRO A 140 7.41 5.81 11.77
CA PRO A 140 6.66 4.64 12.20
C PRO A 140 5.47 5.08 13.05
N ALA A 141 4.29 4.69 12.62
CA ALA A 141 3.05 5.00 13.31
C ALA A 141 2.33 3.70 13.66
N ARG A 142 1.43 3.79 14.63
CA ARG A 142 0.63 2.64 15.07
C ARG A 142 -0.29 2.20 13.92
N PHE A 143 -0.20 0.91 13.58
CA PHE A 143 -1.12 0.27 12.66
C PHE A 143 -2.37 -0.20 13.39
N TRP A 144 -3.53 0.22 12.91
CA TRP A 144 -4.84 -0.25 13.31
C TRP A 144 -5.38 -1.16 12.20
N GLN A 145 -5.49 -2.46 12.48
CA GLN A 145 -6.04 -3.38 11.52
C GLN A 145 -7.50 -3.01 11.21
N ALA A 146 -7.86 -2.99 9.94
CA ALA A 146 -9.23 -2.78 9.52
C ALA A 146 -10.09 -4.00 9.85
N GLU A 147 -11.40 -3.81 9.82
CA GLU A 147 -12.40 -4.82 10.09
C GLU A 147 -12.26 -6.02 9.13
N ASP A 148 -12.54 -7.24 9.62
CA ASP A 148 -12.27 -8.48 8.88
C ASP A 148 -12.97 -8.58 7.53
N TYR A 149 -14.09 -7.87 7.33
CA TYR A 149 -14.80 -7.84 6.05
C TYR A 149 -14.05 -7.07 4.94
N HIS A 150 -13.02 -6.28 5.30
CA HIS A 150 -12.15 -5.63 4.32
C HIS A 150 -11.04 -6.54 3.81
N ARG A 151 -10.78 -7.67 4.48
CA ARG A 151 -9.77 -8.66 4.05
C ARG A 151 -10.26 -9.40 2.81
N ASP A 152 -9.37 -9.58 1.84
CA ASP A 152 -9.65 -10.33 0.60
C ASP A 152 -10.87 -9.77 -0.18
N TYR A 153 -11.21 -8.49 0.02
CA TYR A 153 -12.46 -7.92 -0.50
C TYR A 153 -12.58 -8.07 -2.02
N PHE A 154 -11.49 -7.84 -2.76
CA PHE A 154 -11.46 -8.04 -4.21
C PHE A 154 -11.65 -9.52 -4.60
N ALA A 155 -11.05 -10.45 -3.85
CA ALA A 155 -11.17 -11.88 -4.12
C ALA A 155 -12.57 -12.42 -3.78
N LEU A 156 -13.19 -11.90 -2.72
CA LEU A 156 -14.52 -12.29 -2.26
C LEU A 156 -15.65 -11.59 -3.03
N HIS A 157 -15.39 -10.40 -3.57
CA HIS A 157 -16.38 -9.60 -4.28
C HIS A 157 -15.88 -9.10 -5.64
N PRO A 158 -15.40 -9.98 -6.53
CA PRO A 158 -14.81 -9.57 -7.80
C PRO A 158 -15.84 -8.89 -8.72
N GLU A 159 -17.14 -9.22 -8.59
CA GLU A 159 -18.22 -8.66 -9.43
C GLU A 159 -18.74 -7.29 -8.95
N GLN A 160 -18.30 -6.79 -7.79
CA GLN A 160 -18.63 -5.43 -7.34
C GLN A 160 -18.16 -4.41 -8.37
N GLY A 161 -18.97 -3.37 -8.62
CA GLY A 161 -18.66 -2.36 -9.62
C GLY A 161 -17.30 -1.69 -9.39
N TYR A 162 -16.96 -1.38 -8.13
CA TYR A 162 -15.65 -0.82 -7.80
C TYR A 162 -14.49 -1.79 -8.11
N CYS A 163 -14.65 -3.07 -7.78
CA CYS A 163 -13.68 -4.11 -8.09
C CYS A 163 -13.47 -4.27 -9.61
N GLN A 164 -14.55 -4.31 -10.39
CA GLN A 164 -14.50 -4.47 -11.84
C GLN A 164 -13.88 -3.26 -12.57
N PHE A 165 -14.27 -2.05 -12.17
CA PHE A 165 -13.91 -0.84 -12.92
C PHE A 165 -12.66 -0.14 -12.39
N VAL A 166 -12.25 -0.36 -11.13
CA VAL A 166 -11.11 0.31 -10.50
C VAL A 166 -9.97 -0.66 -10.19
N ILE A 167 -10.27 -1.80 -9.55
CA ILE A 167 -9.24 -2.73 -9.06
C ILE A 167 -8.73 -3.64 -10.18
N ALA A 168 -9.64 -4.31 -10.90
CA ALA A 168 -9.29 -5.32 -11.90
C ALA A 168 -8.35 -4.80 -13.02
N PRO A 169 -8.52 -3.58 -13.59
CA PRO A 169 -7.59 -3.06 -14.59
C PRO A 169 -6.18 -2.83 -14.04
N LYS A 170 -6.05 -2.38 -12.78
CA LYS A 170 -4.76 -2.17 -12.11
C LYS A 170 -4.06 -3.51 -11.86
N VAL A 171 -4.78 -4.50 -11.32
CA VAL A 171 -4.25 -5.85 -11.08
C VAL A 171 -3.85 -6.52 -12.39
N ALA A 172 -4.66 -6.40 -13.46
CA ALA A 172 -4.32 -6.98 -14.76
C ALA A 172 -3.06 -6.35 -15.37
N LYS A 173 -2.91 -5.02 -15.29
CA LYS A 173 -1.69 -4.32 -15.73
C LYS A 173 -0.47 -4.77 -14.94
N PHE A 174 -0.60 -4.85 -13.61
CA PHE A 174 0.45 -5.36 -12.73
C PHE A 174 0.85 -6.79 -13.09
N ARG A 175 -0.10 -7.72 -13.18
CA ARG A 175 0.17 -9.11 -13.53
C ARG A 175 0.87 -9.24 -14.87
N LYS A 176 0.51 -8.42 -15.87
CA LYS A 176 1.19 -8.41 -17.18
C LYS A 176 2.62 -7.89 -17.11
N GLN A 177 2.88 -6.85 -16.31
CA GLN A 177 4.20 -6.21 -16.21
C GLN A 177 5.18 -6.98 -15.31
N PHE A 178 4.67 -7.72 -14.32
CA PHE A 178 5.48 -8.38 -13.29
C PHE A 178 5.28 -9.90 -13.26
N GLN A 179 4.95 -10.54 -14.39
CA GLN A 179 4.69 -11.99 -14.47
C GLN A 179 5.79 -12.82 -13.80
N ASP A 180 7.05 -12.44 -13.99
CA ASP A 180 8.22 -13.17 -13.47
C ASP A 180 8.35 -13.09 -11.94
N ARG A 181 7.63 -12.15 -11.31
CA ARG A 181 7.63 -11.89 -9.86
C ARG A 181 6.36 -12.36 -9.17
N LEU A 182 5.39 -12.94 -9.89
CA LEU A 182 4.18 -13.50 -9.28
C LEU A 182 4.47 -14.84 -8.60
N LYS A 183 3.68 -15.17 -7.58
CA LYS A 183 3.61 -16.53 -7.03
C LYS A 183 3.20 -17.50 -8.14
N LYS A 184 3.90 -18.63 -8.24
CA LYS A 184 3.56 -19.72 -9.17
C LYS A 184 2.51 -20.64 -8.57
#